data_AF-A0A3C1D138-F1
#
_entry.id   AF-A0A3C1D138-F1
#
_cell.length_a   1.000
_cell.length_b   1.000
_cell.length_c   1.000
_cell.angle_alpha   90.00
_cell.angle_beta   90.00
_cell.angle_gamma   90.00
#
_symmetry.space_group_name_H-M   'P 1'
#
loop_
_entity.id
_entity.type
_entity.pdbx_description
1 polymer ?
#
loop_
_entity_poly.entity_id
_entity_poly.type
_entity_poly.pdbx_seq_one_letter_code
_entity_poly.pdbx_strand_id
1 'polypeptide(L)'
;AQSLLPVGALGLLVIAVVAAVSRAWIGATVLVAGAVLSVVPVLTPVGAAACTASTPLTVLSFNAKFAGADPGQLADLIQDAGANVVVLVETDEHLINQILDGEGLAETLPHRTKQVSTNAYKGSVVLSAHPLSAEEDIPGSVFEQVSAVATLPDGTAVRVAAVHPPPPV
;
A
#
# COMPACT_ATOMS: atom_id res chain seq x y z
N ALA A 1 6.94 8.91 -3.02
CA ALA A 1 8.12 9.65 -2.53
C ALA A 1 9.37 8.77 -2.41
N GLN A 2 9.28 7.51 -1.97
CA GLN A 2 10.44 6.60 -1.85
C GLN A 2 11.18 6.32 -3.19
N SER A 3 10.47 6.37 -4.33
CA SER A 3 11.05 6.19 -5.67
C SER A 3 12.04 7.29 -6.10
N LEU A 4 12.04 8.45 -5.44
CA LEU A 4 12.95 9.57 -5.75
C LEU A 4 14.18 9.62 -4.84
N LEU A 5 14.22 8.81 -3.77
CA LEU A 5 15.35 8.76 -2.84
C LEU A 5 16.69 8.41 -3.54
N PRO A 6 16.75 7.48 -4.51
CA PRO A 6 18.00 7.19 -5.22
C PRO A 6 18.49 8.37 -6.05
N VAL A 7 17.56 9.10 -6.68
CA VAL A 7 17.86 10.28 -7.49
C VAL A 7 18.35 11.44 -6.62
N GLY A 8 17.71 11.64 -5.46
CA GLY A 8 18.14 12.63 -4.46
C GLY A 8 19.53 12.34 -3.89
N ALA A 9 19.81 11.06 -3.58
CA ALA A 9 21.13 10.64 -3.11
C ALA A 9 22.22 10.87 -4.17
N LEU A 10 21.94 10.58 -5.44
CA LEU A 10 22.86 10.88 -6.53
C LEU A 10 23.14 12.39 -6.65
N GLY A 11 22.09 13.22 -6.53
CA GLY A 11 22.24 14.68 -6.47
C GLY A 11 23.14 15.14 -5.33
N LEU A 12 22.95 14.60 -4.12
CA LEU A 12 23.80 14.91 -2.97
C LEU A 12 25.27 14.52 -3.20
N LEU A 13 25.54 13.38 -3.84
CA LEU A 13 26.89 12.93 -4.16
C LEU A 13 27.58 13.84 -5.20
N VAL A 14 26.85 14.29 -6.22
CA VAL A 14 27.39 15.25 -7.21
C VAL A 14 27.79 16.55 -6.52
N ILE A 15 26.94 17.09 -5.65
CA ILE A 15 27.24 18.31 -4.89
C ILE A 15 28.43 18.07 -3.94
N ALA A 16 28.53 16.88 -3.33
CA ALA A 16 29.65 16.53 -2.47
C ALA A 16 31.00 16.54 -3.20
N VAL A 17 31.05 16.04 -4.45
CA VAL A 17 32.26 16.08 -5.29
C VAL A 17 32.65 17.53 -5.59
N VAL A 18 31.69 18.38 -5.96
CA VAL A 18 31.94 19.80 -6.22
C VAL A 18 32.48 20.49 -4.95
N ALA A 19 31.91 20.19 -3.78
CA ALA A 19 32.36 20.72 -2.49
C ALA A 19 33.79 20.26 -2.17
N ALA A 20 34.12 18.98 -2.40
CA ALA A 20 35.45 18.42 -2.17
C ALA A 20 36.51 19.06 -3.08
N VAL A 21 36.23 19.22 -4.38
CA VAL A 21 37.11 19.92 -5.34
C VAL A 21 37.31 21.38 -4.93
N SER A 22 36.27 22.01 -4.39
CA SER A 22 36.31 23.38 -3.86
C SER A 22 36.98 23.48 -2.48
N ARG A 23 37.55 22.37 -1.96
CA ARG A 23 38.16 22.25 -0.62
C ARG A 23 37.21 22.51 0.55
N ALA A 24 35.91 22.49 0.31
CA ALA A 24 34.87 22.55 1.34
C ALA A 24 34.62 21.16 1.96
N TRP A 25 35.67 20.59 2.56
CA TRP A 25 35.68 19.20 3.05
C TRP A 25 34.57 18.88 4.06
N ILE A 26 34.24 19.82 4.94
CA ILE A 26 33.13 19.64 5.90
C ILE A 26 31.80 19.50 5.15
N GLY A 27 31.55 20.36 4.16
CA GLY A 27 30.33 20.29 3.34
C GLY A 27 30.24 18.99 2.54
N ALA A 28 31.35 18.56 1.94
CA ALA A 28 31.42 17.27 1.25
C ALA A 28 31.08 16.10 2.18
N THR A 29 31.64 16.06 3.39
CA THR A 29 31.37 15.01 4.39
C THR A 29 29.89 14.99 4.80
N VAL A 30 29.29 16.16 5.06
CA VAL A 30 27.87 16.25 5.44
C VAL A 30 26.97 15.74 4.30
N LEU A 31 27.27 16.09 3.06
CA LEU A 31 26.48 15.66 1.89
C LEU A 31 26.58 14.16 1.64
N VAL A 32 27.79 13.58 1.80
CA VAL A 32 27.98 12.12 1.71
C VAL A 32 27.22 11.42 2.83
N ALA A 33 27.30 11.91 4.07
CA ALA A 33 26.56 11.35 5.20
C ALA A 33 25.05 11.40 4.96
N GLY A 34 24.54 12.53 4.46
CA GLY A 34 23.13 12.68 4.07
C GLY A 34 22.70 11.70 2.98
N ALA A 35 23.52 11.54 1.93
CA ALA A 35 23.27 10.58 0.85
C ALA A 35 23.21 9.14 1.39
N VAL A 36 24.18 8.72 2.21
CA VAL A 36 24.21 7.39 2.81
C VAL A 36 22.98 7.17 3.69
N LEU A 37 22.72 8.07 4.64
CA LEU A 37 21.58 7.95 5.56
C LEU A 37 20.22 7.93 4.84
N SER A 38 20.09 8.64 3.71
CA SER A 38 18.86 8.65 2.92
C SER A 38 18.56 7.31 2.22
N VAL A 39 19.59 6.50 1.97
CA VAL A 39 19.47 5.23 1.23
C VAL A 39 19.49 4.01 2.16
N VAL A 40 19.98 4.14 3.41
CA VAL A 40 20.01 3.05 4.41
C VAL A 40 18.67 2.32 4.54
N PRO A 41 17.51 2.98 4.69
CA PRO A 41 16.23 2.28 4.84
C PRO A 41 15.82 1.44 3.62
N VAL A 42 16.28 1.82 2.42
CA VAL A 42 16.02 1.11 1.17
C VAL A 42 16.88 -0.15 1.06
N LEU A 43 18.11 -0.10 1.58
CA LEU A 43 19.08 -1.20 1.51
C LEU A 43 18.92 -2.24 2.63
N THR A 44 18.11 -1.94 3.64
CA THR A 44 17.75 -2.88 4.69
C THR A 44 16.34 -3.40 4.44
N PRO A 45 16.14 -4.35 3.50
CA PRO A 45 14.85 -5.00 3.38
C PRO A 45 14.51 -5.62 4.73
N VAL A 46 13.29 -5.35 5.21
CA VAL A 46 12.77 -6.07 6.38
C VAL A 46 12.62 -7.51 5.93
N GLY A 47 13.62 -8.34 6.27
CA GLY A 47 13.60 -9.76 5.96
C GLY A 47 12.41 -10.40 6.66
N ALA A 48 11.45 -10.91 5.89
CA ALA A 48 10.44 -11.79 6.45
C ALA A 48 11.14 -13.10 6.83
N ALA A 49 10.95 -13.55 8.08
CA ALA A 49 11.35 -14.90 8.43
C ALA A 49 10.64 -15.87 7.49
N ALA A 50 11.37 -16.84 6.94
CA ALA A 50 10.77 -17.89 6.13
C ALA A 50 9.88 -18.76 7.02
N CYS A 51 8.57 -18.51 6.96
CA CYS A 51 7.55 -19.30 7.64
C CYS A 51 6.76 -20.06 6.57
N THR A 52 6.58 -21.37 6.76
CA THR A 52 5.66 -22.15 5.94
C THR A 52 4.24 -21.92 6.46
N ALA A 53 3.40 -21.22 5.70
CA ALA A 53 1.97 -21.11 5.98
C ALA A 53 1.26 -22.41 5.56
N SER A 54 0.34 -22.91 6.39
CA SER A 54 -0.57 -24.01 6.03
C SER A 54 -1.50 -23.62 4.88
N THR A 55 -1.94 -22.37 4.89
CA THR A 55 -2.78 -21.76 3.86
C THR A 55 -2.17 -20.42 3.43
N PRO A 56 -1.70 -20.29 2.18
CA PRO A 56 -1.16 -19.03 1.70
C PRO A 56 -2.27 -17.99 1.52
N LEU A 57 -1.98 -16.75 1.94
CA LEU A 57 -2.84 -15.59 1.74
C LEU A 57 -2.11 -14.58 0.85
N THR A 58 -2.75 -14.15 -0.24
CA THR A 58 -2.18 -13.18 -1.18
C THR A 58 -2.96 -11.87 -1.04
N VAL A 59 -2.29 -10.87 -0.48
CA VAL A 59 -2.89 -9.55 -0.25
C VAL A 59 -2.35 -8.55 -1.26
N LEU A 60 -3.24 -7.92 -2.03
CA LEU A 60 -2.91 -6.75 -2.84
C LEU A 60 -3.32 -5.49 -2.08
N SER A 61 -2.39 -4.55 -1.90
CA SER A 61 -2.70 -3.22 -1.36
C SER A 61 -2.47 -2.17 -2.46
N PHE A 62 -3.48 -1.38 -2.76
CA PHE A 62 -3.45 -0.43 -3.87
C PHE A 62 -4.13 0.89 -3.50
N ASN A 63 -3.43 1.99 -3.75
CA ASN A 63 -3.98 3.33 -3.65
C ASN A 63 -4.60 3.70 -5.01
N ALA A 64 -5.91 3.91 -5.03
CA ALA A 64 -6.69 4.17 -6.24
C ALA A 64 -6.66 5.64 -6.70
N LYS A 65 -5.80 6.47 -6.11
CA LYS A 65 -5.53 7.86 -6.49
C LYS A 65 -6.82 8.66 -6.59
N PHE A 66 -7.49 8.81 -5.46
CA PHE A 66 -8.79 9.46 -5.33
C PHE A 66 -9.84 8.86 -6.30
N ALA A 67 -9.81 7.53 -6.44
CA ALA A 67 -10.57 6.69 -7.36
C ALA A 67 -10.38 7.01 -8.86
N GLY A 68 -9.29 7.70 -9.23
CA GLY A 68 -8.89 7.91 -10.62
C GLY A 68 -8.16 6.73 -11.26
N ALA A 69 -8.22 5.54 -10.64
CA ALA A 69 -7.68 4.31 -11.20
C ALA A 69 -8.57 3.80 -12.35
N ASP A 70 -7.94 3.20 -13.36
CA ASP A 70 -8.66 2.53 -14.43
C ASP A 70 -9.16 1.16 -13.94
N PRO A 71 -10.48 0.89 -14.01
CA PRO A 71 -11.07 -0.32 -13.42
C PRO A 71 -10.58 -1.60 -14.09
N GLY A 72 -10.43 -1.61 -15.42
CA GLY A 72 -9.96 -2.77 -16.18
C GLY A 72 -8.53 -3.13 -15.80
N GLN A 73 -7.61 -2.17 -15.83
CA GLN A 73 -6.22 -2.40 -15.41
C GLN A 73 -6.09 -2.81 -13.94
N LEU A 74 -6.94 -2.28 -13.05
CA LEU A 74 -6.95 -2.69 -11.66
C LEU A 74 -7.46 -4.14 -11.51
N ALA A 75 -8.50 -4.52 -12.25
CA ALA A 75 -9.02 -5.88 -12.23
C ALA A 75 -8.01 -6.89 -12.80
N ASP A 76 -7.35 -6.56 -13.91
CA ASP A 76 -6.26 -7.36 -14.48
C ASP A 76 -5.14 -7.55 -13.46
N LEU A 77 -4.72 -6.49 -12.77
CA LEU A 77 -3.69 -6.56 -11.72
C LEU A 77 -4.11 -7.49 -10.56
N ILE A 78 -5.36 -7.41 -10.12
CA ILE A 78 -5.90 -8.25 -9.05
C ILE A 78 -5.84 -9.73 -9.47
N GLN A 79 -6.23 -10.03 -10.70
CA GLN A 79 -6.24 -11.39 -11.24
C GLN A 79 -4.83 -11.93 -11.47
N ASP A 80 -3.96 -11.15 -12.11
CA ASP A 80 -2.56 -11.52 -12.39
C ASP A 80 -1.77 -11.78 -11.10
N ALA A 81 -2.03 -11.01 -10.05
CA ALA A 81 -1.44 -11.23 -8.74
C ALA A 81 -1.99 -12.47 -8.02
N GLY A 82 -3.14 -13.01 -8.44
CA GLY A 82 -3.86 -14.05 -7.72
C GLY A 82 -4.29 -13.59 -6.33
N ALA A 83 -4.68 -12.32 -6.19
CA ALA A 83 -5.02 -11.72 -4.91
C ALA A 83 -6.37 -12.26 -4.41
N ASN A 84 -6.38 -12.78 -3.17
CA ASN A 84 -7.60 -13.25 -2.51
C ASN A 84 -8.07 -12.29 -1.40
N VAL A 85 -7.28 -11.27 -1.10
CA VAL A 85 -7.68 -10.09 -0.33
C VAL A 85 -7.11 -8.85 -1.02
N VAL A 86 -7.95 -7.84 -1.22
CA VAL A 86 -7.58 -6.55 -1.81
C VAL A 86 -7.90 -5.44 -0.82
N VAL A 87 -6.89 -4.65 -0.50
CA VAL A 87 -7.00 -3.42 0.29
C VAL A 87 -6.92 -2.25 -0.67
N LEU A 88 -8.03 -1.53 -0.83
CA LEU A 88 -8.07 -0.30 -1.63
C LEU A 88 -8.17 0.90 -0.70
N VAL A 89 -7.32 1.90 -0.94
CA VAL A 89 -7.38 3.22 -0.28
C VAL A 89 -7.54 4.30 -1.33
N GLU A 90 -8.08 5.45 -0.92
CA GLU A 90 -8.48 6.52 -1.83
C GLU A 90 -9.43 6.02 -2.93
N THR A 91 -10.45 5.27 -2.55
CA THR A 91 -11.45 4.70 -3.46
C THR A 91 -12.85 5.23 -3.16
N ASP A 92 -13.78 5.02 -4.09
CA ASP A 92 -15.21 5.24 -3.91
C ASP A 92 -16.04 4.02 -4.34
N GLU A 93 -17.35 4.07 -4.11
CA GLU A 93 -18.27 3.00 -4.54
C GLU A 93 -18.37 2.87 -6.07
N HIS A 94 -18.03 3.92 -6.84
CA HIS A 94 -18.08 3.86 -8.29
C HIS A 94 -17.01 2.91 -8.83
N LEU A 95 -15.76 3.11 -8.44
CA LEU A 95 -14.65 2.23 -8.81
C LEU A 95 -14.88 0.80 -8.30
N ILE A 96 -15.35 0.64 -7.05
CA ILE A 96 -15.62 -0.68 -6.46
C ILE A 96 -16.66 -1.45 -7.29
N ASN A 97 -17.76 -0.80 -7.69
CA ASN A 97 -18.78 -1.46 -8.50
C ASN A 97 -18.28 -1.76 -9.91
N GLN A 98 -17.45 -0.90 -10.50
CA GLN A 98 -16.85 -1.18 -11.81
C GLN A 98 -15.95 -2.42 -11.76
N ILE A 99 -15.09 -2.58 -10.77
CA ILE A 99 -14.23 -3.76 -10.68
C ILE A 99 -15.01 -5.03 -10.30
N LEU A 100 -16.01 -4.95 -9.40
CA LEU A 100 -16.77 -6.11 -8.96
C LEU A 100 -17.76 -6.57 -10.04
N ASP A 101 -18.61 -5.68 -10.53
CA ASP A 101 -19.69 -6.02 -11.45
C ASP A 101 -19.28 -5.85 -12.91
N GLY A 102 -18.54 -4.78 -13.22
CA GLY A 102 -18.12 -4.48 -14.59
C GLY A 102 -17.03 -5.42 -15.10
N GLU A 103 -16.02 -5.69 -14.27
CA GLU A 103 -14.89 -6.57 -14.60
C GLU A 103 -15.05 -8.00 -14.03
N GLY A 104 -16.17 -8.30 -13.38
CA GLY A 104 -16.54 -9.64 -12.93
C GLY A 104 -15.86 -10.15 -11.65
N LEU A 105 -15.17 -9.29 -10.90
CA LEU A 105 -14.52 -9.72 -9.64
C LEU A 105 -15.49 -10.06 -8.51
N ALA A 106 -16.79 -9.80 -8.65
CA ALA A 106 -17.81 -10.19 -7.66
C ALA A 106 -17.83 -11.71 -7.40
N GLU A 107 -17.47 -12.53 -8.38
CA GLU A 107 -17.41 -13.99 -8.21
C GLU A 107 -16.21 -14.44 -7.37
N THR A 108 -15.08 -13.74 -7.51
CA THR A 108 -13.81 -14.09 -6.85
C THR A 108 -13.58 -13.36 -5.54
N LEU A 109 -14.18 -12.17 -5.37
CA LEU A 109 -14.08 -11.32 -4.18
C LEU A 109 -15.48 -10.94 -3.67
N PRO A 110 -16.34 -11.91 -3.32
CA PRO A 110 -17.75 -11.66 -2.97
C PRO A 110 -17.93 -10.97 -1.60
N HIS A 111 -16.88 -10.90 -0.77
CA HIS A 111 -16.96 -10.33 0.56
C HIS A 111 -16.29 -8.97 0.60
N ARG A 112 -16.92 -8.01 1.27
CA ARG A 112 -16.34 -6.68 1.48
C ARG A 112 -16.69 -6.11 2.84
N THR A 113 -15.87 -5.18 3.30
CA THR A 113 -16.25 -4.27 4.40
C THR A 113 -17.36 -3.31 3.97
N LYS A 114 -17.90 -2.53 4.91
CA LYS A 114 -18.96 -1.56 4.67
C LYS A 114 -18.70 -0.61 3.49
N GLN A 115 -19.79 0.03 3.07
CA GLN A 115 -19.75 1.07 2.05
C GLN A 115 -18.81 2.22 2.45
N VAL A 116 -18.02 2.67 1.47
CA VAL A 116 -17.15 3.84 1.63
C VAL A 116 -17.97 5.12 1.45
N SER A 117 -17.53 6.22 2.05
CA SER A 117 -18.22 7.49 1.83
C SER A 117 -18.11 7.97 0.39
N THR A 118 -18.94 8.96 0.05
CA THR A 118 -18.93 9.62 -1.26
C THR A 118 -17.65 10.42 -1.53
N ASN A 119 -16.76 10.58 -0.55
CA ASN A 119 -15.50 11.28 -0.73
C ASN A 119 -14.36 10.28 -1.04
N ALA A 120 -14.09 10.10 -2.34
CA ALA A 120 -13.05 9.19 -2.83
C ALA A 120 -11.66 9.41 -2.20
N TYR A 121 -11.35 10.63 -1.76
CA TYR A 121 -10.09 10.93 -1.07
C TYR A 121 -9.91 10.17 0.25
N LYS A 122 -11.02 9.84 0.92
CA LYS A 122 -11.02 9.25 2.26
C LYS A 122 -11.33 7.76 2.26
N GLY A 123 -12.03 7.27 1.23
CA GLY A 123 -12.59 5.93 1.23
C GLY A 123 -11.53 4.84 1.24
N SER A 124 -11.77 3.83 2.07
CA SER A 124 -10.95 2.62 2.12
C SER A 124 -11.85 1.40 2.29
N VAL A 125 -11.53 0.31 1.57
CA VAL A 125 -12.30 -0.94 1.61
C VAL A 125 -11.36 -2.14 1.63
N VAL A 126 -11.80 -3.21 2.28
CA VAL A 126 -11.23 -4.54 2.12
C VAL A 126 -12.21 -5.37 1.27
N LEU A 127 -11.75 -5.89 0.14
CA LEU A 127 -12.42 -6.91 -0.67
C LEU A 127 -11.75 -8.26 -0.42
N SER A 128 -12.52 -9.35 -0.41
CA SER A 128 -12.02 -10.65 0.04
C SER A 128 -12.75 -11.80 -0.62
N ALA A 129 -11.99 -12.83 -1.00
CA ALA A 129 -12.49 -14.15 -1.39
C ALA A 129 -13.03 -14.93 -0.18
N HIS A 130 -12.61 -14.53 1.02
CA HIS A 130 -12.93 -15.19 2.29
C HIS A 130 -13.95 -14.41 3.10
N PRO A 131 -14.85 -15.07 3.85
CA PRO A 131 -15.83 -14.40 4.70
C PRO A 131 -15.18 -13.42 5.67
N LEU A 132 -15.73 -12.21 5.72
CA LEU A 132 -15.29 -11.14 6.61
C LEU A 132 -16.21 -11.05 7.83
N SER A 133 -15.64 -10.81 9.00
CA SER A 133 -16.34 -10.65 10.27
C SER A 133 -15.62 -9.64 11.17
N ALA A 134 -16.20 -9.31 12.32
CA ALA A 134 -15.59 -8.39 13.30
C ALA A 134 -15.06 -7.09 12.66
N GLU A 135 -15.90 -6.50 11.81
CA GLU A 135 -15.58 -5.23 11.16
C GLU A 135 -15.54 -4.11 12.19
N GLU A 136 -14.47 -3.32 12.14
CA GLU A 136 -14.20 -2.24 13.08
C GLU A 136 -13.64 -1.02 12.34
N ASP A 137 -14.13 0.16 12.71
CA ASP A 137 -13.50 1.42 12.35
C ASP A 137 -12.17 1.59 13.09
N ILE A 138 -11.13 2.03 12.38
CA ILE A 138 -9.83 2.34 12.98
C ILE A 138 -9.78 3.85 13.29
N PRO A 139 -9.86 4.24 14.57
CA PRO A 139 -9.91 5.65 14.95
C PRO A 139 -8.55 6.35 14.75
N GLY A 140 -8.54 7.68 14.81
CA GLY A 140 -7.32 8.47 14.84
C GLY A 140 -6.79 8.93 13.47
N SER A 141 -7.56 8.76 12.39
CA SER A 141 -7.27 9.34 11.08
C SER A 141 -8.40 10.25 10.61
N VAL A 142 -8.06 11.18 9.71
CA VAL A 142 -9.01 12.00 8.96
C VAL A 142 -9.60 11.25 7.74
N PHE A 143 -8.99 10.11 7.37
CA PHE A 143 -9.45 9.20 6.32
C PHE A 143 -10.22 8.04 6.93
N GLU A 144 -11.10 7.43 6.14
CA GLU A 144 -11.83 6.24 6.55
C GLU A 144 -10.87 5.07 6.53
N GLN A 145 -10.84 4.35 7.64
CA GLN A 145 -9.98 3.20 7.83
C GLN A 145 -10.79 2.13 8.50
N VAL A 146 -10.71 0.92 7.98
CA VAL A 146 -11.53 -0.19 8.43
C VAL A 146 -10.65 -1.42 8.60
N SER A 147 -10.97 -2.25 9.58
CA SER A 147 -10.42 -3.59 9.67
C SER A 147 -11.54 -4.62 9.71
N ALA A 148 -11.24 -5.82 9.23
CA ALA A 148 -12.11 -6.98 9.38
C ALA A 148 -11.25 -8.24 9.54
N VAL A 149 -11.87 -9.30 10.05
CA VAL A 149 -11.28 -10.63 10.19
C VAL A 149 -11.74 -11.50 9.03
N ALA A 150 -10.78 -11.89 8.18
CA ALA A 150 -10.96 -12.89 7.13
C ALA A 150 -10.78 -14.29 7.71
N THR A 151 -11.75 -15.18 7.47
CA THR A 151 -11.66 -16.59 7.86
C THR A 151 -11.19 -17.45 6.69
N LEU A 152 -9.97 -17.97 6.77
CA LEU A 152 -9.35 -18.78 5.71
C LEU A 152 -9.97 -20.19 5.63
N PRO A 153 -9.78 -20.93 4.52
CA PRO A 153 -10.35 -22.27 4.35
C PRO A 153 -9.98 -23.29 5.44
N ASP A 154 -8.82 -23.15 6.09
CA ASP A 154 -8.40 -24.00 7.21
C ASP A 154 -8.93 -23.54 8.58
N GLY A 155 -9.79 -22.51 8.60
CA GLY A 155 -10.35 -21.92 9.80
C GLY A 155 -9.47 -20.86 10.47
N THR A 156 -8.28 -20.58 9.93
CA THR A 156 -7.40 -19.52 10.44
C THR A 156 -8.08 -18.16 10.30
N ALA A 157 -8.06 -17.38 11.38
CA ALA A 157 -8.59 -16.02 11.41
C ALA A 157 -7.46 -15.00 11.21
N VAL A 158 -7.54 -14.17 10.18
CA VAL A 158 -6.55 -13.13 9.87
C VAL A 158 -7.24 -11.76 9.90
N ARG A 159 -6.77 -10.85 10.76
CA ARG A 159 -7.24 -9.46 10.73
C ARG A 159 -6.50 -8.69 9.64
N VAL A 160 -7.27 -8.08 8.75
CA VAL A 160 -6.78 -7.22 7.66
C VAL A 160 -7.29 -5.81 7.91
N ALA A 161 -6.43 -4.82 7.72
CA ALA A 161 -6.73 -3.42 7.94
C ALA A 161 -6.42 -2.59 6.70
N ALA A 162 -7.38 -1.80 6.24
CA ALA A 162 -7.20 -0.78 5.23
C ALA A 162 -6.82 0.54 5.93
N VAL A 163 -5.52 0.84 5.94
CA VAL A 163 -4.93 1.97 6.66
C VAL A 163 -4.37 2.97 5.65
N HIS A 164 -4.85 4.21 5.71
CA HIS A 164 -4.34 5.33 4.95
C HIS A 164 -3.95 6.44 5.94
N PRO A 165 -2.65 6.57 6.26
CA PRO A 165 -2.19 7.62 7.17
C PRO A 165 -2.19 9.00 6.49
N PRO A 166 -2.54 10.08 7.22
CA PRO A 166 -2.42 11.43 6.69
C PRO A 166 -0.94 11.82 6.50
N PRO A 167 -0.57 12.49 5.40
CA PRO A 167 0.77 13.05 5.25
C PRO A 167 1.06 14.15 6.31
N PRO A 168 2.32 14.34 6.75
CA PRO A 168 3.50 13.54 6.44
C PRO A 168 3.60 12.31 7.38
N VAL A 169 3.94 11.16 6.79
CA VAL A 169 4.42 9.99 7.54
C VAL A 169 5.94 9.88 7.48
#